data_AF-A0A556UBN2-F1
#
_entry.id   AF-A0A556UBN2-F1
#
_cell.length_a   1.000
_cell.length_b   1.000
_cell.length_c   1.000
_cell.angle_alpha   90.00
_cell.angle_beta   90.00
_cell.angle_gamma   90.00
#
_symmetry.space_group_name_H-M   'P 1'
#
loop_
_entity.id
_entity.type
_entity.pdbx_description
1 polymer ?
#
loop_
_entity_poly.entity_id
_entity_poly.type
_entity_poly.pdbx_seq_one_letter_code
_entity_poly.pdbx_strand_id
1 'polypeptide(L)'
;MAEKIKFVPGSYSAKTDSLAHITATVIVNDEKIIDVSLKSQPGEREIEPALEEEFKGQILQAQSVKIDGIASASVLTKAVKTVIGEALAEARTPPK
;
A
#
# COMPACT_ATOMS: atom_id res chain seq x y z
N MET A 1 27.18 -1.10 14.87
CA MET A 1 25.87 -1.52 15.42
C MET A 1 24.84 -1.12 14.38
N ALA A 2 24.29 -2.08 13.64
CA ALA A 2 23.25 -1.78 12.66
C ALA A 2 21.95 -1.61 13.44
N GLU A 3 21.43 -0.38 13.50
CA GLU A 3 20.04 -0.12 13.88
C GLU A 3 19.16 -0.85 12.85
N LYS A 4 18.81 -2.10 13.16
CA LYS A 4 17.81 -2.85 12.41
C LYS A 4 16.53 -2.02 12.47
N ILE A 5 16.15 -1.47 11.33
CA ILE A 5 14.82 -0.93 11.12
C ILE A 5 13.88 -2.12 11.38
N LYS A 6 13.32 -2.20 12.60
CA LYS A 6 12.33 -3.21 12.96
C LYS A 6 11.04 -2.80 12.27
N PHE A 7 10.82 -3.30 11.05
CA PHE A 7 9.45 -3.35 10.57
C PHE A 7 8.74 -4.37 11.44
N VAL A 8 7.60 -4.01 12.01
CA VAL A 8 6.81 -4.96 12.77
C VAL A 8 6.15 -5.89 11.73
N PRO A 9 6.49 -7.19 11.70
CA PRO A 9 5.81 -8.11 10.80
C PRO A 9 4.33 -8.12 11.14
N GLY A 10 3.48 -7.78 10.18
CA GLY A 10 2.08 -7.53 10.42
C GLY A 10 1.31 -7.25 9.15
N SER A 11 0.00 -7.47 9.23
CA SER A 11 -0.95 -7.06 8.20
C SER A 11 -1.46 -5.67 8.53
N TYR A 12 -1.11 -4.69 7.72
CA TYR A 12 -1.57 -3.31 7.84
C TYR A 12 -2.67 -3.08 6.82
N SER A 13 -3.80 -2.55 7.28
CA SER A 13 -4.96 -2.31 6.42
C SER A 13 -5.33 -0.85 6.54
N ALA A 14 -5.23 -0.13 5.44
CA ALA A 14 -5.58 1.28 5.37
C ALA A 14 -6.63 1.49 4.30
N LYS A 15 -7.60 2.36 4.58
CA LYS A 15 -8.65 2.72 3.64
C LYS A 15 -8.66 4.22 3.50
N THR A 16 -8.99 4.68 2.30
CA THR A 16 -9.18 6.10 2.04
C THR A 16 -10.54 6.29 1.41
N ASP A 17 -11.25 7.31 1.86
CA ASP A 17 -12.53 7.75 1.28
C ASP A 17 -12.38 9.16 0.66
N SER A 18 -11.21 9.81 0.81
CA SER A 18 -10.99 11.19 0.36
C SER A 18 -10.71 11.35 -1.14
N LEU A 19 -10.22 10.31 -1.82
CA LEU A 19 -9.81 10.36 -3.23
C LEU A 19 -10.54 9.32 -4.10
N ALA A 20 -10.69 8.11 -3.56
CA ALA A 20 -11.44 6.99 -4.09
C ALA A 20 -11.68 6.05 -2.91
N HIS A 21 -12.86 5.44 -2.76
CA HIS A 21 -13.17 4.43 -1.74
C HIS A 21 -12.44 3.13 -2.05
N ILE A 22 -11.15 3.12 -1.77
CA ILE A 22 -10.30 1.95 -1.88
C ILE A 22 -9.73 1.58 -0.52
N THR A 23 -9.60 0.29 -0.33
CA THR A 23 -8.94 -0.36 0.80
C THR A 23 -7.67 -0.98 0.30
N ALA A 24 -6.53 -0.58 0.86
CA ALA A 24 -5.25 -1.25 0.65
C ALA A 24 -4.89 -2.08 1.86
N THR A 25 -4.50 -3.31 1.61
CA THR A 25 -3.97 -4.23 2.60
C THR A 25 -2.51 -4.49 2.25
N VAL A 26 -1.61 -4.03 3.10
CA VAL A 26 -0.16 -4.19 2.96
C VAL A 26 0.29 -5.17 4.02
N ILE A 27 0.88 -6.28 3.60
CA ILE A 27 1.50 -7.23 4.49
C ILE A 27 3.00 -6.94 4.46
N VAL A 28 3.57 -6.73 5.64
CA VAL A 28 5.01 -6.55 5.82
C VAL A 28 5.54 -7.58 6.79
N ASN A 29 6.81 -7.92 6.62
CA ASN A 29 7.60 -8.78 7.50
C ASN A 29 8.63 -7.93 8.25
N ASP A 30 9.45 -8.60 9.08
CA ASP A 30 10.52 -7.99 9.89
C ASP A 30 11.47 -7.07 9.10
N GLU A 31 11.58 -7.29 7.77
CA GLU A 31 12.52 -6.58 6.90
C GLU A 31 11.92 -6.08 5.57
N LYS A 32 10.72 -6.50 5.16
CA LYS A 32 10.20 -6.24 3.79
C LYS A 32 8.69 -6.36 3.62
N ILE A 33 8.13 -5.68 2.62
CA ILE A 33 6.76 -5.86 2.14
C ILE A 33 6.65 -7.23 1.45
N ILE A 34 5.74 -8.07 1.93
CA ILE A 34 5.49 -9.42 1.38
C ILE A 34 4.31 -9.46 0.44
N ASP A 35 3.26 -8.68 0.72
CA ASP A 35 2.09 -8.64 -0.15
C ASP A 35 1.41 -7.27 -0.09
N VAL A 36 0.72 -6.93 -1.18
CA VAL A 36 -0.15 -5.77 -1.26
C VAL A 36 -1.39 -6.22 -2.00
N SER A 37 -2.55 -6.01 -1.39
CA SER A 37 -3.85 -6.14 -2.05
C SER A 37 -4.55 -4.81 -2.05
N LEU A 38 -5.18 -4.47 -3.17
CA LEU A 38 -6.03 -3.30 -3.29
C LEU A 38 -7.46 -3.79 -3.49
N LYS A 39 -8.44 -3.11 -2.91
CA LYS A 39 -9.86 -3.47 -3.06
C LYS A 39 -10.67 -2.20 -3.12
N SER A 40 -11.43 -2.00 -4.18
CA SER A 40 -12.47 -0.96 -4.25
C SER A 40 -13.71 -1.37 -3.48
N GLN A 41 -14.44 -0.40 -2.92
CA GLN A 41 -15.74 -0.67 -2.32
C GLN A 41 -16.78 -1.10 -3.37
N PRO A 42 -17.67 -2.06 -3.04
CA PRO A 42 -18.76 -2.44 -3.92
C PRO A 42 -19.66 -1.24 -4.22
N GLY A 43 -19.76 -0.86 -5.49
CA GLY A 43 -20.54 0.29 -5.96
C GLY A 43 -19.69 1.45 -6.50
N GLU A 44 -18.37 1.44 -6.28
CA GLU A 44 -17.44 2.36 -6.95
C GLU A 44 -16.81 1.74 -8.20
N ARG A 45 -16.04 2.55 -8.95
CA ARG A 45 -15.23 2.01 -10.05
C ARG A 45 -14.29 0.96 -9.49
N GLU A 46 -14.42 -0.25 -10.01
CA GLU A 46 -13.53 -1.34 -9.66
C GLU A 46 -12.09 -0.96 -10.07
N ILE A 47 -11.12 -1.27 -9.21
CA ILE A 47 -9.72 -1.15 -9.59
C ILE A 47 -9.48 -2.17 -10.70
N GLU A 48 -9.04 -1.71 -11.87
CA GLU A 48 -8.75 -2.64 -12.95
C GLU A 48 -7.67 -3.63 -12.47
N PRO A 49 -7.84 -4.94 -12.66
CA PRO A 49 -6.90 -5.94 -12.15
C PRO A 49 -5.48 -5.75 -12.71
N ALA A 50 -5.35 -5.28 -13.95
CA ALA A 50 -4.06 -4.91 -14.55
C ALA A 50 -3.34 -3.80 -13.76
N LEU A 51 -4.11 -2.84 -13.27
CA LEU A 51 -3.64 -1.70 -12.48
C LEU A 51 -3.23 -2.13 -11.07
N GLU A 52 -4.04 -2.98 -10.44
CA GLU A 52 -3.71 -3.59 -9.15
C GLU A 52 -2.42 -4.41 -9.22
N GLU A 53 -2.26 -5.26 -10.24
CA GLU A 53 -1.04 -6.04 -10.44
C GLU A 53 0.18 -5.16 -10.68
N GLU A 54 0.07 -4.10 -11.49
CA GLU A 54 1.18 -3.15 -11.67
C GLU A 54 1.55 -2.46 -10.35
N PHE A 55 0.57 -1.96 -9.59
CA PHE A 55 0.84 -1.33 -8.30
C PHE A 55 1.51 -2.32 -7.35
N LYS A 56 0.93 -3.50 -7.19
CA LYS A 56 1.47 -4.57 -6.35
C LYS A 56 2.90 -4.90 -6.76
N GLY A 57 3.15 -5.10 -8.05
CA GLY A 57 4.47 -5.39 -8.59
C GLY A 57 5.48 -4.29 -8.30
N GLN A 58 5.11 -3.02 -8.51
CA GLN A 58 5.97 -1.88 -8.21
C GLN A 58 6.25 -1.73 -6.72
N ILE A 59 5.27 -1.95 -5.84
CA ILE A 59 5.47 -1.86 -4.39
C ILE A 59 6.37 -2.98 -3.89
N LEU A 60 6.15 -4.21 -4.39
CA LEU A 60 6.98 -5.37 -4.07
C LEU A 60 8.42 -5.21 -4.56
N GLN A 61 8.61 -4.59 -5.73
CA GLN A 61 9.94 -4.27 -6.28
C GLN A 61 10.61 -3.13 -5.54
N ALA A 62 9.92 -2.00 -5.37
CA ALA A 62 10.46 -0.81 -4.73
C ALA A 62 10.64 -0.99 -3.23
N GLN A 63 9.94 -1.95 -2.62
CA GLN A 63 9.89 -2.17 -1.17
C GLN A 63 9.55 -0.87 -0.42
N SER A 64 8.74 -0.01 -1.06
CA SER A 64 8.50 1.35 -0.64
C SER A 64 7.25 1.92 -1.31
N VAL A 65 6.74 3.02 -0.75
CA VAL A 65 5.62 3.81 -1.30
C VAL A 65 5.97 4.57 -2.58
N LYS A 66 7.22 4.49 -3.02
CA LYS A 66 7.67 5.04 -4.30
C LYS A 66 7.26 4.11 -5.44
N ILE A 67 5.99 4.18 -5.80
CA ILE A 67 5.47 3.65 -7.06
C ILE A 67 5.47 4.75 -8.12
N ASP A 68 5.87 4.40 -9.34
CA ASP A 68 5.66 5.21 -10.52
C ASP A 68 4.16 5.17 -10.86
N GLY A 69 3.54 6.35 -10.82
CA GLY A 69 2.09 6.43 -10.95
C GLY A 69 1.64 6.13 -12.37
N ILE A 70 0.58 5.33 -12.51
CA ILE A 70 -0.02 5.06 -13.81
C ILE A 70 -0.91 6.24 -14.17
N ALA A 71 -0.64 6.88 -15.30
CA ALA A 71 -1.36 8.09 -15.72
C ALA A 71 -2.89 7.88 -15.74
N SER A 72 -3.35 6.74 -16.27
CA SER A 72 -4.75 6.32 -16.33
C SER A 72 -5.43 6.14 -14.96
N ALA A 73 -4.64 6.00 -13.89
CA ALA A 73 -5.10 5.80 -12.53
C ALA A 73 -4.38 6.73 -11.55
N SER A 74 -4.14 7.97 -11.96
CA SER A 74 -3.44 8.96 -11.13
C SER A 74 -4.14 9.18 -9.77
N VAL A 75 -5.48 9.10 -9.73
CA VAL A 75 -6.29 9.20 -8.50
C VAL A 75 -6.05 8.01 -7.59
N LEU A 76 -6.17 6.79 -8.13
CA LEU A 76 -5.87 5.55 -7.42
C LEU A 76 -4.42 5.52 -6.93
N THR A 77 -3.45 5.87 -7.77
CA THR A 77 -2.03 5.96 -7.39
C THR A 77 -1.85 6.82 -6.13
N LYS A 78 -2.45 8.02 -6.10
CA LYS A 78 -2.34 8.91 -4.94
C LYS A 78 -2.98 8.31 -3.70
N ALA A 79 -4.15 7.70 -3.87
CA ALA A 79 -4.84 7.00 -2.80
C ALA A 79 -3.95 5.87 -2.24
N VAL A 80 -3.47 4.96 -3.10
CA VAL A 80 -2.54 3.86 -2.78
C VAL A 80 -1.28 4.36 -2.09
N LYS A 81 -0.60 5.38 -2.63
CA LYS A 81 0.59 5.98 -1.99
C LYS A 81 0.31 6.48 -0.57
N THR A 82 -0.88 7.04 -0.35
CA THR A 82 -1.30 7.55 0.97
C THR A 82 -1.53 6.40 1.93
N VAL A 83 -2.40 5.45 1.59
CA VAL A 83 -2.74 4.30 2.46
C VAL A 83 -1.55 3.39 2.74
N ILE A 84 -0.68 3.16 1.75
CA ILE A 84 0.56 2.39 1.97
C ILE A 84 1.57 3.22 2.78
N GLY A 85 1.59 4.54 2.60
CA GLY A 85 2.37 5.46 3.42
C GLY A 85 2.01 5.36 4.90
N GLU A 86 0.72 5.37 5.20
CA GLU A 86 0.20 5.18 6.55
C GLU A 86 0.49 3.77 7.08
N ALA A 87 0.22 2.73 6.29
CA ALA A 87 0.52 1.34 6.66
C ALA A 87 2.01 1.12 6.96
N LEU A 88 2.91 1.67 6.16
CA LEU A 88 4.36 1.60 6.39
C LEU A 88 4.80 2.46 7.58
N ALA A 89 4.12 3.58 7.85
CA ALA A 89 4.37 4.36 9.04
C ALA A 89 3.96 3.57 10.29
N GLU A 90 2.79 2.93 10.31
CA GLU A 90 2.36 2.02 11.37
C GLU A 90 3.28 0.80 11.50
N ALA A 91 3.84 0.30 10.40
CA ALA A 91 4.85 -0.77 10.45
C ALA A 91 6.15 -0.34 11.12
N ARG A 92 6.49 0.96 11.08
CA ARG A 92 7.71 1.53 11.67
C ARG A 92 7.51 2.07 13.08
N THR A 93 6.29 2.43 13.45
CA THR A 93 5.94 2.92 14.79
C THR A 93 5.02 1.90 15.46
N PRO A 94 5.45 1.19 16.52
CA PRO A 94 4.57 0.24 17.19
C PRO A 94 3.27 0.94 17.61
N PRO A 95 2.08 0.37 17.32
CA PRO A 95 0.83 0.95 17.78
C PRO A 95 0.87 1.03 19.31
N LYS A 96 0.58 2.21 19.84
CA LYS A 96 0.61 2.54 21.26
C LYS A 96 -0.55 1.89 22.02
#